data_AF-I6MCQ7-F1
#
_entry.id   AF-I6MCQ7-F1
#
_cell.length_a   1.000
_cell.length_b   1.000
_cell.length_c   1.000
_cell.angle_alpha   90.00
_cell.angle_beta   90.00
_cell.angle_gamma   90.00
#
_symmetry.space_group_name_H-M   'P 1'
#
loop_
_entity.id
_entity.type
_entity.pdbx_description
1 polymer ?
#
loop_
_entity_poly.entity_id
_entity_poly.type
_entity_poly.pdbx_seq_one_letter_code
_entity_poly.pdbx_strand_id
1 'polypeptide(L)'
;MATNKTMPTALIFSHGIKKIPHLASFFPNEELAFARIFSVPKADSVLGWGLRPSTKKSRAYAQKYNLPFIALEDGFLRSLGLGVDGYPPLSIVVDKLGIYYDTTRPSTLEQFVLAGAYDEVLAEKARSQIVTHQLSKYNQTLVDYEKEGDEPLVLVIDQTFGDMAVKYGQADARG
;
A
#
# COMPACT_ATOMS: atom_id res chain seq x y z
N MET A 1 35.83 13.32 -6.39
CA MET A 1 35.16 13.55 -5.09
C MET A 1 33.75 13.01 -5.19
N ALA A 2 33.48 11.85 -4.62
CA ALA A 2 32.10 11.35 -4.50
C ALA A 2 31.38 12.24 -3.49
N THR A 3 30.35 12.97 -3.93
CA THR A 3 29.47 13.69 -3.01
C THR A 3 28.79 12.66 -2.13
N ASN A 4 29.10 12.66 -0.83
CA ASN A 4 28.34 11.94 0.19
C ASN A 4 26.91 12.53 0.19
N LYS A 5 26.04 12.02 -0.68
CA LYS A 5 24.66 12.45 -0.72
C LYS A 5 23.99 11.80 0.48
N THR A 6 23.72 12.60 1.50
CA THR A 6 22.94 12.19 2.66
C THR A 6 21.61 11.60 2.16
N MET A 7 21.23 10.42 2.67
CA MET A 7 19.97 9.79 2.30
C MET A 7 18.80 10.70 2.71
N PRO A 8 17.76 10.85 1.88
CA PRO A 8 16.58 11.63 2.24
C PRO A 8 15.89 11.04 3.47
N THR A 9 15.39 11.90 4.36
CA THR A 9 14.70 11.49 5.59
C THR A 9 13.18 11.44 5.40
N ALA A 10 12.55 10.32 5.72
CA ALA A 10 11.11 10.13 5.68
C ALA A 10 10.49 10.12 7.08
N LEU A 11 9.60 11.07 7.37
CA LEU A 11 9.00 11.27 8.69
C LEU A 11 7.72 10.45 8.88
N ILE A 12 7.63 9.73 10.01
CA ILE A 12 6.49 8.91 10.39
C ILE A 12 5.87 9.43 11.70
N PHE A 13 4.56 9.70 11.67
CA PHE A 13 3.76 10.01 12.87
C PHE A 13 3.04 8.77 13.43
N SER A 14 2.75 7.78 12.58
CA SER A 14 1.92 6.64 12.93
C SER A 14 2.68 5.62 13.78
N HIS A 15 2.13 5.31 14.96
CA HIS A 15 2.63 4.22 15.79
C HIS A 15 2.41 2.84 15.14
N GLY A 16 1.36 2.68 14.33
CA GLY A 16 1.10 1.45 13.58
C GLY A 16 2.18 1.17 12.55
N ILE A 17 2.61 2.19 11.80
CA ILE A 17 3.72 2.06 10.84
C ILE A 17 5.01 1.68 11.58
N LYS A 18 5.30 2.36 12.70
CA LYS A 18 6.50 2.06 13.52
C LYS A 18 6.57 0.61 14.01
N LYS A 19 5.43 -0.06 14.17
CA LYS A 19 5.34 -1.46 14.63
C LYS A 19 5.59 -2.49 13.54
N ILE A 20 5.67 -2.10 12.26
CA ILE A 20 5.93 -3.02 11.16
C ILE A 20 7.33 -3.62 11.33
N PRO A 21 7.46 -4.96 11.48
CA PRO A 21 8.75 -5.61 11.54
C PRO A 21 9.56 -5.34 10.26
N HIS A 22 10.86 -5.10 10.42
CA HIS A 22 11.76 -4.83 9.30
C HIS A 22 11.35 -3.65 8.41
N LEU A 23 10.63 -2.65 8.97
CA LEU A 23 10.14 -1.49 8.20
C LEU A 23 11.24 -0.83 7.35
N ALA A 24 12.45 -0.65 7.90
CA ALA A 24 13.57 -0.04 7.18
C ALA A 24 13.97 -0.80 5.90
N SER A 25 13.74 -2.12 5.83
CA SER A 25 14.04 -2.94 4.65
C SER A 25 13.16 -2.58 3.45
N PHE A 26 11.98 -1.99 3.67
CA PHE A 26 11.14 -1.48 2.58
C PHE A 26 11.61 -0.13 2.03
N PHE A 27 12.53 0.56 2.73
CA PHE A 27 13.02 1.89 2.37
C PHE A 27 14.55 1.92 2.34
N PRO A 28 15.21 1.13 1.47
CA PRO A 28 16.67 1.00 1.47
C PRO A 28 17.42 2.30 1.11
N ASN A 29 16.71 3.28 0.55
CA ASN A 29 17.27 4.54 0.06
C ASN A 29 16.79 5.76 0.87
N GLU A 30 16.14 5.55 2.01
CA GLU A 30 15.59 6.63 2.84
C GLU A 30 15.92 6.36 4.32
N GLU A 31 16.22 7.41 5.08
CA GLU A 31 16.35 7.32 6.54
C GLU A 31 14.97 7.52 7.19
N LEU A 32 14.55 6.59 8.04
CA LEU A 32 13.25 6.68 8.71
C LEU A 32 13.34 7.45 10.02
N ALA A 33 12.63 8.58 10.09
CA ALA A 33 12.51 9.41 11.28
C ALA A 33 11.10 9.27 11.90
N PHE A 34 11.01 9.38 13.22
CA PHE A 34 9.74 9.25 13.94
C PHE A 34 9.43 10.50 14.74
N ALA A 35 8.24 11.06 14.53
CA ALA A 35 7.77 12.20 15.31
C ALA A 35 7.61 11.81 16.80
N ARG A 36 8.09 12.68 17.69
CA ARG A 36 7.96 12.54 19.15
C ARG A 36 7.10 13.69 19.68
N ILE A 37 6.58 13.53 20.91
CA ILE A 37 5.65 14.50 21.53
C ILE A 37 6.24 15.93 21.55
N PHE A 38 7.55 16.05 21.82
CA PHE A 38 8.24 17.34 21.97
C PHE A 38 9.27 17.63 20.87
N SER A 39 9.37 16.78 19.85
CA SER A 39 10.37 16.95 18.81
C SER A 39 9.93 16.27 17.52
N VAL A 40 9.93 17.04 16.44
CA VAL A 40 9.71 16.53 15.08
C VAL A 40 11.01 16.74 14.31
N PRO A 41 11.72 15.68 13.91
CA PRO A 41 12.93 15.79 13.11
C PRO A 41 12.67 16.53 11.79
N LYS A 42 13.71 17.21 11.28
CA LYS A 42 13.68 17.71 9.90
C LYS A 42 13.57 16.50 8.96
N ALA A 43 12.77 16.62 7.91
CA ALA A 43 12.52 15.55 6.96
C ALA A 43 12.33 16.10 5.54
N ASP A 44 12.54 15.23 4.56
CA ASP A 44 12.37 15.50 3.14
C ASP A 44 11.02 14.99 2.63
N SER A 45 10.36 14.09 3.36
CA SER A 45 9.02 13.57 3.07
C SER A 45 8.27 13.15 4.33
N VAL A 46 6.97 12.90 4.20
CA VAL A 46 6.11 12.38 5.29
C VAL A 46 5.41 11.12 4.82
N LEU A 47 5.54 10.04 5.59
CA LEU A 47 4.85 8.76 5.34
C LEU A 47 3.51 8.71 6.08
N GLY A 48 2.52 8.10 5.44
CA GLY A 48 1.25 7.76 6.08
C GLY A 48 0.58 6.55 5.42
N TRP A 49 -0.23 5.82 6.18
CA TRP A 49 -0.94 4.65 5.66
C TRP A 49 -2.23 5.07 4.93
N GLY A 50 -2.17 5.10 3.61
CA GLY A 50 -3.26 5.47 2.72
C GLY A 50 -3.94 6.80 3.06
N LEU A 51 -5.21 6.91 2.69
CA LEU A 51 -6.06 8.08 2.93
C LEU A 51 -6.97 7.95 4.16
N ARG A 52 -6.59 7.06 5.09
CA ARG A 52 -7.34 6.83 6.35
C ARG A 52 -7.45 8.13 7.19
N PRO A 53 -8.45 8.24 8.07
CA PRO A 53 -8.54 9.39 8.99
C PRO A 53 -7.29 9.58 9.86
N SER A 54 -6.59 8.49 10.18
CA SER A 54 -5.34 8.50 10.95
C SER A 54 -4.20 9.29 10.26
N THR A 55 -4.23 9.43 8.93
CA THR A 55 -3.22 10.18 8.19
C THR A 55 -3.54 11.67 8.06
N LYS A 56 -4.64 12.18 8.64
CA LYS A 56 -4.96 13.62 8.65
C LYS A 56 -3.81 14.48 9.19
N LYS A 57 -3.19 14.08 10.30
CA LYS A 57 -2.06 14.80 10.91
C LYS A 57 -0.83 14.79 10.00
N SER A 58 -0.46 13.63 9.45
CA SER A 58 0.66 13.50 8.53
C SER A 58 0.48 14.36 7.28
N ARG A 59 -0.71 14.31 6.65
CA ARG A 59 -1.02 15.12 5.46
C ARG A 59 -1.00 16.62 5.76
N ALA A 60 -1.60 17.05 6.87
CA ALA A 60 -1.60 18.45 7.27
C ALA A 60 -0.18 18.96 7.56
N TYR A 61 0.67 18.13 8.18
CA TYR A 61 2.07 18.47 8.40
C TYR A 61 2.82 18.60 7.06
N ALA A 62 2.68 17.61 6.17
CA ALA A 62 3.30 17.64 4.85
C ALA A 62 2.91 18.91 4.08
N GLN A 63 1.62 19.25 4.05
CA GLN A 63 1.13 20.47 3.43
C GLN A 63 1.71 21.75 4.07
N LYS A 64 1.70 21.84 5.41
CA LYS A 64 2.19 23.01 6.14
C LYS A 64 3.67 23.32 5.85
N TYR A 65 4.49 22.28 5.68
CA TYR A 65 5.93 22.41 5.47
C TYR A 65 6.35 22.20 4.01
N ASN A 66 5.38 22.13 3.08
CA ASN A 66 5.61 21.88 1.65
C ASN A 66 6.47 20.63 1.39
N LEU A 67 6.20 19.56 2.13
CA LEU A 67 6.86 18.26 1.98
C LEU A 67 5.97 17.31 1.17
N PRO A 68 6.55 16.42 0.34
CA PRO A 68 5.83 15.30 -0.25
C PRO A 68 5.18 14.42 0.82
N PHE A 69 3.92 14.05 0.58
CA PHE A 69 3.24 13.00 1.33
C PHE A 69 3.31 11.71 0.53
N ILE A 70 3.89 10.67 1.12
CA ILE A 70 4.01 9.34 0.51
C ILE A 70 2.99 8.43 1.20
N ALA A 71 2.06 7.90 0.42
CA ALA A 71 1.04 6.98 0.90
C ALA A 71 1.56 5.54 0.86
N LEU A 72 1.43 4.85 1.99
CA LEU A 72 1.74 3.44 2.14
C LEU A 72 0.46 2.61 2.18
N GLU A 73 0.51 1.41 1.62
CA GLU A 73 -0.53 0.39 1.80
C GLU A 73 0.07 -1.02 1.81
N ASP A 74 -0.73 -2.00 2.18
CA ASP A 74 -0.37 -3.40 1.98
C ASP A 74 -0.08 -3.67 0.49
N GLY A 75 0.98 -4.41 0.20
CA GLY A 75 1.21 -4.93 -1.14
C GLY A 75 0.17 -5.96 -1.56
N PHE A 76 0.04 -6.17 -2.88
CA PHE A 76 -0.97 -7.08 -3.45
C PHE A 76 -0.73 -8.54 -3.05
N LEU A 77 0.52 -8.95 -2.81
CA LEU A 77 0.90 -10.20 -2.15
C LEU A 77 1.45 -9.88 -0.76
N ARG A 78 0.61 -9.97 0.27
CA ARG A 78 0.91 -9.39 1.59
C ARG A 78 1.56 -10.39 2.54
N SER A 79 0.95 -11.54 2.77
CA SER A 79 1.33 -12.41 3.90
C SER A 79 0.73 -13.82 3.80
N LEU A 80 1.10 -14.71 4.74
CA LEU A 80 0.51 -16.05 4.92
C LEU A 80 -0.80 -16.06 5.73
N GLY A 81 -1.15 -14.94 6.34
CA GLY A 81 -2.39 -14.78 7.10
C GLY A 81 -2.86 -13.33 7.10
N LEU A 82 -3.96 -13.04 7.79
CA LEU A 82 -4.54 -11.69 7.81
C LEU A 82 -3.70 -10.71 8.63
N GLY A 83 -3.77 -9.44 8.25
CA GLY A 83 -3.16 -8.37 9.03
C GLY A 83 -3.78 -8.18 10.41
N VAL A 84 -5.09 -8.46 10.54
CA VAL A 84 -5.80 -8.40 11.83
C VAL A 84 -5.34 -9.48 12.81
N ASP A 85 -4.81 -10.60 12.29
CA ASP A 85 -4.22 -11.69 13.08
C ASP A 85 -2.73 -11.44 13.41
N GLY A 86 -2.20 -10.27 13.06
CA GLY A 86 -0.83 -9.86 13.38
C GLY A 86 0.24 -10.31 12.38
N TYR A 87 -0.13 -10.93 11.25
CA TYR A 87 0.85 -11.27 10.21
C TYR A 87 1.45 -9.99 9.60
N PRO A 88 2.78 -9.82 9.62
CA PRO A 88 3.42 -8.64 9.05
C PRO A 88 3.36 -8.68 7.51
N PRO A 89 3.37 -7.51 6.84
CA PRO A 89 3.46 -7.47 5.40
C PRO A 89 4.84 -7.94 4.91
N LEU A 90 4.85 -8.77 3.87
CA LEU A 90 6.03 -9.17 3.08
C LEU A 90 6.28 -8.19 1.93
N SER A 91 5.27 -7.42 1.53
CA SER A 91 5.37 -6.34 0.55
C SER A 91 4.48 -5.16 0.93
N ILE A 92 4.88 -3.95 0.54
CA ILE A 92 4.21 -2.69 0.81
C ILE A 92 4.15 -1.88 -0.49
N VAL A 93 3.01 -1.26 -0.78
CA VAL A 93 2.91 -0.23 -1.81
C VAL A 93 3.46 1.07 -1.26
N VAL A 94 4.35 1.71 -2.02
CA VAL A 94 4.89 3.05 -1.72
C VAL A 94 4.48 3.98 -2.86
N ASP A 95 3.46 4.79 -2.65
CA ASP A 95 2.96 5.72 -3.66
C ASP A 95 3.39 7.16 -3.33
N LYS A 96 4.15 7.77 -4.23
CA LYS A 96 4.72 9.11 -4.06
C LYS A 96 3.83 10.23 -4.64
N LEU A 97 2.72 9.88 -5.27
CA LEU A 97 1.85 10.80 -6.01
C LEU A 97 0.41 10.81 -5.48
N GLY A 98 -0.13 9.64 -5.20
CA GLY A 98 -1.50 9.42 -4.76
C GLY A 98 -1.60 8.13 -3.97
N ILE A 99 -2.56 7.28 -4.32
CA ILE A 99 -2.61 5.88 -3.89
C ILE A 99 -3.47 5.12 -4.91
N TYR A 100 -3.14 3.86 -5.20
CA TYR A 100 -3.74 3.10 -6.33
C TYR A 100 -5.26 3.01 -6.35
N TYR A 101 -5.92 3.09 -5.20
CA TYR A 101 -7.38 3.02 -5.10
C TYR A 101 -8.08 4.38 -5.19
N ASP A 102 -7.34 5.49 -5.21
CA ASP A 102 -7.90 6.83 -5.32
C ASP A 102 -8.00 7.25 -6.78
N THR A 103 -9.24 7.25 -7.28
CA THR A 103 -9.55 7.63 -8.68
C THR A 103 -9.70 9.14 -8.87
N THR A 104 -9.59 9.94 -7.81
CA THR A 104 -9.78 11.40 -7.86
C THR A 104 -8.52 12.17 -8.23
N ARG A 105 -7.38 11.47 -8.28
CA ARG A 105 -6.07 12.05 -8.61
C ARG A 105 -5.15 10.97 -9.19
N PRO A 106 -4.10 11.35 -9.93
CA PRO A 106 -3.11 10.39 -10.39
C PRO A 106 -2.40 9.64 -9.25
N SER A 107 -2.01 8.40 -9.54
CA SER A 107 -1.23 7.56 -8.63
C SER A 107 0.10 7.16 -9.28
N THR A 108 1.06 6.74 -8.47
CA THR A 108 2.34 6.24 -9.00
C THR A 108 2.10 5.01 -9.88
N LEU A 109 1.17 4.14 -9.49
CA LEU A 109 0.78 2.97 -10.28
C LEU A 109 0.18 3.36 -11.64
N GLU A 110 -0.72 4.34 -11.66
CA GLU A 110 -1.31 4.85 -12.91
C GLU A 110 -0.22 5.34 -13.87
N GLN A 111 0.75 6.11 -13.38
CA GLN A 111 1.87 6.57 -14.20
C GLN A 111 2.71 5.42 -14.74
N PHE A 112 2.98 4.39 -13.94
CA PHE A 112 3.72 3.21 -14.41
C PHE A 112 2.97 2.46 -15.51
N VAL A 113 1.65 2.28 -15.36
CA VAL A 113 0.81 1.63 -16.37
C VAL A 113 0.79 2.44 -17.66
N LEU A 114 0.57 3.76 -17.58
CA LEU A 114 0.54 4.65 -18.75
C LEU A 114 1.89 4.72 -19.47
N ALA A 115 3.00 4.63 -18.74
CA ALA A 115 4.34 4.60 -19.31
C ALA A 115 4.67 3.26 -20.02
N GLY A 116 3.90 2.19 -19.77
CA GLY A 116 4.18 0.86 -20.31
C GLY A 116 5.53 0.30 -19.85
N ALA A 117 6.06 0.78 -18.72
CA ALA A 117 7.42 0.50 -18.27
C ALA A 117 7.44 -0.76 -17.38
N TYR A 118 7.18 -1.93 -17.98
CA TYR A 118 7.29 -3.22 -17.30
C TYR A 118 8.00 -4.27 -18.16
N ASP A 119 8.63 -5.23 -17.50
CA ASP A 119 9.20 -6.40 -18.16
C ASP A 119 8.09 -7.43 -18.37
N GLU A 120 7.67 -7.61 -19.62
CA GLU A 120 6.59 -8.52 -20.00
C GLU A 120 6.90 -9.99 -19.66
N VAL A 121 8.17 -10.41 -19.80
CA VAL A 121 8.59 -11.79 -19.50
C VAL A 121 8.52 -12.04 -18.00
N LEU A 122 8.98 -11.08 -17.19
CA LEU A 122 8.87 -11.16 -15.74
C LEU A 122 7.40 -11.13 -15.29
N ALA A 123 6.58 -10.28 -15.89
CA ALA A 123 5.15 -10.17 -15.58
C ALA A 123 4.39 -11.47 -15.89
N GLU A 124 4.65 -12.08 -17.04
CA GLU A 124 4.07 -13.38 -17.44
C GLU A 124 4.47 -14.48 -16.45
N LYS A 125 5.76 -14.55 -16.12
CA LYS A 125 6.27 -15.51 -15.14
C LYS A 125 5.61 -15.32 -13.77
N ALA A 126 5.51 -14.09 -13.28
CA ALA A 126 4.86 -13.79 -12.00
C ALA A 126 3.37 -14.16 -12.02
N ARG A 127 2.65 -13.83 -13.08
CA ARG A 127 1.23 -14.20 -13.25
C ARG A 127 1.05 -15.72 -13.23
N SER A 128 1.87 -16.44 -13.98
CA SER A 128 1.84 -17.91 -14.02
C SER A 128 2.08 -18.52 -12.64
N GLN A 129 3.05 -18.00 -11.88
CA GLN A 129 3.33 -18.46 -10.51
C GLN A 129 2.16 -18.18 -9.56
N ILE A 130 1.55 -17.00 -9.64
CA ILE A 130 0.39 -16.63 -8.81
C ILE A 130 -0.78 -17.61 -9.06
N VAL A 131 -1.12 -17.86 -10.31
CA VAL A 131 -2.26 -18.74 -10.66
C VAL A 131 -1.96 -20.20 -10.29
N THR A 132 -0.79 -20.72 -10.68
CA THR A 132 -0.43 -22.13 -10.47
C THR A 132 -0.39 -22.50 -8.98
N HIS A 133 0.10 -21.59 -8.14
CA HIS A 133 0.21 -21.82 -6.69
C HIS A 133 -0.96 -21.20 -5.91
N GLN A 134 -2.00 -20.71 -6.60
CA GLN A 134 -3.19 -20.11 -6.02
C GLN A 134 -2.87 -19.01 -4.98
N LEU A 135 -1.86 -18.20 -5.28
CA LEU A 135 -1.42 -17.13 -4.38
C LEU A 135 -2.45 -16.00 -4.36
N SER A 136 -2.67 -15.44 -3.17
CA SER A 136 -3.57 -14.32 -2.94
C SER A 136 -2.93 -13.31 -2.00
N LYS A 137 -3.67 -12.26 -1.62
CA LYS A 137 -3.18 -11.27 -0.66
C LYS A 137 -2.78 -11.90 0.67
N TYR A 138 -3.54 -12.88 1.16
CA TYR A 138 -3.38 -13.43 2.50
C TYR A 138 -2.95 -14.90 2.55
N ASN A 139 -2.93 -15.62 1.42
CA ASN A 139 -2.43 -17.01 1.29
C ASN A 139 -2.86 -17.96 2.43
N GLN A 140 -4.07 -17.76 2.95
CA GLN A 140 -4.71 -18.66 3.91
C GLN A 140 -5.30 -19.86 3.17
N THR A 141 -5.55 -20.94 3.91
CA THR A 141 -6.14 -22.17 3.37
C THR A 141 -7.41 -21.86 2.59
N LEU A 142 -7.43 -22.28 1.33
CA LEU A 142 -8.61 -22.19 0.48
C LEU A 142 -9.60 -23.29 0.85
N VAL A 143 -10.88 -22.98 0.72
CA VAL A 143 -11.95 -23.97 0.76
C VAL A 143 -12.28 -24.30 -0.68
N ASP A 144 -12.15 -25.57 -1.06
CA ASP A 144 -12.59 -26.01 -2.38
C ASP A 144 -14.10 -25.83 -2.48
N TYR A 145 -14.53 -25.11 -3.52
CA TYR A 145 -15.93 -24.97 -3.87
C TYR A 145 -16.20 -25.81 -5.11
N GLU A 146 -16.97 -26.88 -4.94
CA GLU A 146 -17.52 -27.64 -6.04
C GLU A 146 -18.88 -27.06 -6.41
N LYS A 147 -19.02 -26.62 -7.66
CA LYS A 147 -20.28 -26.13 -8.17
C LYS A 147 -21.24 -27.30 -8.37
N GLU A 148 -22.44 -27.20 -7.80
CA GLU A 148 -23.56 -28.07 -8.13
C GLU A 148 -24.26 -27.53 -9.38
N GLY A 149 -24.64 -28.42 -10.30
CA GLY A 149 -25.45 -28.07 -11.47
C GLY A 149 -24.70 -27.34 -12.62
N ASP A 150 -25.41 -27.22 -13.74
CA ASP A 150 -24.88 -26.65 -15.00
C ASP A 150 -25.28 -25.18 -15.19
N GLU A 151 -26.09 -24.60 -14.31
CA GLU A 151 -26.59 -23.23 -14.43
C GLU A 151 -25.48 -22.17 -14.35
N PRO A 152 -25.60 -21.01 -15.02
CA PRO A 152 -24.60 -19.95 -14.91
C PRO A 152 -24.42 -19.47 -13.47
N LEU A 153 -23.17 -19.39 -13.02
CA LEU A 153 -22.81 -18.89 -11.70
C LEU A 153 -22.33 -17.44 -11.78
N VAL A 154 -22.80 -16.59 -10.85
CA VAL A 154 -22.31 -15.23 -10.67
C VAL A 154 -21.68 -15.10 -9.29
N LEU A 155 -20.42 -14.66 -9.24
CA LEU A 155 -19.71 -14.33 -8.00
C LEU A 155 -19.88 -12.85 -7.67
N VAL A 156 -20.44 -12.56 -6.50
CA VAL A 156 -20.51 -11.20 -5.94
C VAL A 156 -19.50 -11.10 -4.80
N ILE A 157 -18.57 -10.16 -4.91
CA ILE A 157 -17.50 -9.96 -3.92
C ILE A 157 -17.89 -8.82 -2.98
N ASP A 158 -18.09 -9.13 -1.71
CA ASP A 158 -18.34 -8.13 -0.67
C ASP A 158 -17.05 -7.40 -0.25
N GLN A 159 -17.19 -6.24 0.39
CA GLN A 159 -16.10 -5.41 0.87
C GLN A 159 -16.31 -4.99 2.33
N THR A 160 -15.23 -4.76 3.06
CA THR A 160 -15.35 -4.31 4.46
C THR A 160 -15.98 -2.93 4.54
N PHE A 161 -16.92 -2.75 5.48
CA PHE A 161 -17.52 -1.44 5.71
C PHE A 161 -16.46 -0.38 6.06
N GLY A 162 -16.51 0.74 5.36
CA GLY A 162 -15.54 1.83 5.54
C GLY A 162 -14.21 1.60 4.82
N ASP A 163 -14.14 0.68 3.85
CA ASP A 163 -12.99 0.58 2.97
C ASP A 163 -12.75 1.92 2.24
N MET A 164 -11.50 2.38 2.28
CA MET A 164 -11.07 3.59 1.58
C MET A 164 -11.14 3.38 0.06
N ALA A 165 -10.91 2.16 -0.44
CA ALA A 165 -10.99 1.87 -1.87
C ALA A 165 -12.40 2.06 -2.43
N VAL A 166 -13.45 1.73 -1.68
CA VAL A 166 -14.84 2.01 -2.08
C VAL A 166 -15.08 3.51 -2.16
N LYS A 167 -14.75 4.23 -1.07
CA LYS A 167 -14.96 5.68 -0.98
C LYS A 167 -14.21 6.47 -2.07
N TYR A 168 -12.94 6.17 -2.27
CA TYR A 168 -12.09 6.88 -3.23
C TYR A 168 -12.14 6.27 -4.65
N GLY A 169 -12.78 5.10 -4.79
CA GLY A 169 -13.24 4.52 -6.05
C GLY A 169 -14.57 5.08 -6.54
N GLN A 170 -15.08 6.13 -5.89
CA GLN A 170 -16.34 6.82 -6.24
C GLN A 170 -17.60 5.95 -6.14
N ALA A 171 -17.56 4.93 -5.29
CA ALA A 171 -18.71 4.12 -4.94
C ALA A 171 -19.18 4.41 -3.51
N ASP A 172 -20.44 4.13 -3.22
CA ASP A 172 -20.97 4.08 -1.87
C ASP A 172 -21.93 2.89 -1.69
N ALA A 173 -22.45 2.70 -0.47
CA ALA A 173 -23.33 1.58 -0.16
C ALA A 173 -24.73 1.68 -0.82
N ARG A 174 -25.03 2.75 -1.56
CA ARG A 174 -26.34 3.03 -2.16
C ARG A 174 -26.36 2.78 -3.68
N GLY A 175 -25.22 2.48 -4.30
CA GLY A 175 -25.10 2.22 -5.73
C GLY A 175 -24.86 3.48 -6.56
#